data_AF-A0A972CS82-F1
#
_entry.id   AF-A0A972CS82-F1
#
_cell.length_a   1.000
_cell.length_b   1.000
_cell.length_c   1.000
_cell.angle_alpha   90.00
_cell.angle_beta   90.00
_cell.angle_gamma   90.00
#
_symmetry.space_group_name_H-M   'P 1'
#
loop_
_entity.id
_entity.type
_entity.pdbx_description
1 polymer ?
#
loop_
_entity_poly.entity_id
_entity_poly.type
_entity_poly.pdbx_seq_one_letter_code
_entity_poly.pdbx_strand_id
1 'polypeptide(L)'
;MKIIKNLVSTSKYNIKCPYSMNAEFIVVHNTANDASAKNEIAYMIGNNNQVSFHYAIDDKEIVQGIPENRNTWNAGDGGSGKGNRKGLSIEICYSKSGGNKFIEAEKLAAKFIAFKLKEKGWDISKVMKHQDFSKKYCPHRTLDMGWQRFLNMVQSELNLLNKPSTGSSTEKILYRVQTGAFSKKSNADALLAKVKAAGFDTYMVQSKDGLYKVQVGAYSVKSNADAMAKKLKAKGFNVYITTESGSPVTSSPAPKKTLKVGSKVKVKPGAKTYTGGNLSSFVYNTVYDVIQISGNRVVIGKVKAVTAAIHKDNLLVQ
;
A
#
# COMPACT_ATOMS: atom_id res chain seq x y z
N MET A 1 -11.31 14.51 8.55
CA MET A 1 -11.29 15.00 7.16
C MET A 1 -11.32 16.52 7.18
N LYS A 2 -10.49 17.22 6.40
CA LYS A 2 -10.46 18.69 6.38
C LYS A 2 -11.55 19.22 5.44
N ILE A 3 -12.38 20.14 5.95
CA ILE A 3 -13.45 20.81 5.19
C ILE A 3 -13.20 22.31 5.29
N ILE A 4 -13.12 22.99 4.15
CA ILE A 4 -12.96 24.45 4.10
C ILE A 4 -14.36 25.07 4.16
N LYS A 5 -14.57 26.00 5.07
CA LYS A 5 -15.85 26.72 5.19
C LYS A 5 -15.76 28.05 4.47
N ASN A 6 -16.62 28.25 3.47
CA ASN A 6 -16.87 29.53 2.82
C ASN A 6 -18.38 29.74 2.77
N LEU A 7 -18.97 29.91 3.96
CA LEU A 7 -20.41 29.89 4.13
C LEU A 7 -21.05 31.16 3.55
N VAL A 8 -22.24 31.00 2.97
CA VAL A 8 -23.06 32.12 2.52
C VAL A 8 -23.36 33.09 3.68
N SER A 9 -23.36 34.39 3.40
CA SER A 9 -23.83 35.41 4.33
C SER A 9 -25.26 35.14 4.79
N THR A 10 -25.54 35.37 6.07
CA THR A 10 -26.88 35.26 6.65
C THR A 10 -27.90 36.16 5.96
N SER A 11 -27.46 37.30 5.41
CA SER A 11 -28.31 38.22 4.63
C SER A 11 -28.89 37.61 3.36
N LYS A 12 -28.36 36.46 2.89
CA LYS A 12 -28.84 35.73 1.71
C LYS A 12 -29.55 34.43 2.06
N TYR A 13 -29.80 34.13 3.34
CA TYR A 13 -30.47 32.89 3.73
C TYR A 13 -31.86 32.77 3.12
N ASN A 14 -32.63 33.87 3.04
CA ASN A 14 -33.94 33.92 2.40
C ASN A 14 -33.93 33.48 0.92
N ILE A 15 -32.79 33.60 0.23
CA ILE A 15 -32.62 33.21 -1.19
C ILE A 15 -32.03 31.80 -1.28
N LYS A 16 -30.93 31.56 -0.55
CA LYS A 16 -30.07 30.38 -0.76
C LYS A 16 -30.47 29.18 0.07
N CYS A 17 -31.01 29.39 1.26
CA CYS A 17 -31.29 28.32 2.22
C CYS A 17 -32.34 28.77 3.24
N PRO A 18 -33.57 29.13 2.83
CA PRO A 18 -34.53 29.81 3.70
C PRO A 18 -35.04 28.94 4.85
N TYR A 19 -35.02 27.62 4.71
CA TYR A 19 -35.63 26.70 5.65
C TYR A 19 -34.59 25.95 6.48
N SER A 20 -34.90 25.75 7.76
CA SER A 20 -34.19 24.78 8.58
C SER A 20 -34.37 23.37 8.02
N MET A 21 -33.35 22.54 8.19
CA MET A 21 -33.31 21.16 7.70
C MET A 21 -32.70 20.24 8.76
N ASN A 22 -33.33 19.09 8.97
CA ASN A 22 -32.66 17.92 9.48
C ASN A 22 -32.45 16.98 8.30
N ALA A 23 -31.20 16.78 7.90
CA ALA A 23 -30.87 15.95 6.76
C ALA A 23 -31.26 14.48 7.02
N GLU A 24 -31.73 13.78 5.99
CA GLU A 24 -32.11 12.36 6.05
C GLU A 24 -31.34 11.49 5.03
N PHE A 25 -30.71 12.13 4.03
CA PHE A 25 -29.92 11.49 2.99
C PHE A 25 -28.98 12.49 2.29
N ILE A 26 -28.13 11.99 1.40
CA ILE A 26 -27.22 12.74 0.54
C ILE A 26 -27.76 12.74 -0.89
N VAL A 27 -27.63 13.86 -1.60
CA VAL A 27 -27.95 13.98 -3.03
C VAL A 27 -26.65 14.31 -3.78
N VAL A 28 -26.25 13.43 -4.69
CA VAL A 28 -25.01 13.57 -5.46
C VAL A 28 -25.28 14.23 -6.80
N HIS A 29 -24.42 15.19 -7.14
CA HIS A 29 -24.47 15.99 -8.36
C HIS A 29 -23.10 16.02 -9.07
N ASN A 30 -23.14 16.44 -10.32
CA ASN A 30 -21.98 16.77 -11.13
C ASN A 30 -22.22 18.18 -11.64
N THR A 31 -21.21 19.05 -11.53
CA THR A 31 -21.36 20.48 -11.83
C THR A 31 -21.66 20.77 -13.30
N ALA A 32 -21.36 19.81 -14.19
CA ALA A 32 -21.31 19.99 -15.64
C ALA A 32 -20.41 21.17 -16.03
N ASN A 33 -19.36 21.40 -15.25
CA ASN A 33 -18.39 22.48 -15.39
C ASN A 33 -16.96 22.00 -15.11
N ASP A 34 -15.96 22.84 -15.41
CA ASP A 34 -14.53 22.59 -15.16
C ASP A 34 -13.91 23.56 -14.13
N ALA A 35 -14.75 24.18 -13.29
CA ALA A 35 -14.30 25.01 -12.18
C ALA A 35 -13.88 24.19 -10.96
N SER A 36 -13.02 24.78 -10.11
CA SER A 36 -12.64 24.22 -8.80
C SER A 36 -13.76 24.34 -7.78
N ALA A 37 -13.67 23.59 -6.68
CA ALA A 37 -14.65 23.62 -5.60
C ALA A 37 -14.79 25.02 -4.97
N LYS A 38 -13.68 25.74 -4.81
CA LYS A 38 -13.69 27.13 -4.33
C LYS A 38 -14.47 28.05 -5.25
N ASN A 39 -14.29 27.91 -6.57
CA ASN A 39 -14.96 28.77 -7.54
C ASN A 39 -16.46 28.46 -7.63
N GLU A 40 -16.84 27.18 -7.61
CA GLU A 40 -18.25 26.76 -7.56
C GLU A 40 -18.97 27.35 -6.33
N ILE A 41 -18.34 27.26 -5.14
CA ILE A 41 -18.93 27.82 -3.91
C ILE A 41 -18.92 29.35 -3.93
N ALA A 42 -17.83 30.00 -4.31
CA ALA A 42 -17.74 31.46 -4.37
C ALA A 42 -18.80 32.05 -5.32
N TYR A 43 -18.97 31.44 -6.50
CA TYR A 43 -20.03 31.83 -7.43
C TYR A 43 -21.42 31.62 -6.81
N MET A 44 -21.68 30.42 -6.26
CA MET A 44 -22.98 30.06 -5.70
C MET A 44 -23.41 31.00 -4.57
N ILE A 45 -22.53 31.32 -3.62
CA ILE A 45 -22.86 32.23 -2.51
C ILE A 45 -22.88 33.71 -2.94
N GLY A 46 -22.11 34.06 -3.98
CA GLY A 46 -21.96 35.43 -4.49
C GLY A 46 -23.14 35.94 -5.30
N ASN A 47 -23.87 35.07 -5.99
CA ASN A 47 -25.03 35.46 -6.81
C ASN A 47 -26.37 35.45 -6.01
N ASN A 48 -27.47 35.88 -6.64
CA ASN A 48 -28.82 35.97 -6.04
C ASN A 48 -29.83 34.97 -6.62
N ASN A 49 -29.35 33.91 -7.29
CA ASN A 49 -30.23 32.88 -7.85
C ASN A 49 -30.72 31.94 -6.73
N GLN A 50 -31.96 31.44 -6.84
CA GLN A 50 -32.47 30.36 -5.98
C GLN A 50 -31.91 29.00 -6.42
N VAL A 51 -30.58 28.88 -6.40
CA VAL A 51 -29.82 27.67 -6.67
C VAL A 51 -28.68 27.63 -5.65
N SER A 52 -28.53 26.52 -4.96
CA SER A 52 -27.52 26.33 -3.92
C SER A 52 -27.24 24.86 -3.66
N PHE A 53 -26.09 24.58 -3.07
CA PHE A 53 -25.66 23.23 -2.68
C PHE A 53 -24.76 23.35 -1.43
N HIS A 54 -24.68 22.28 -0.65
CA HIS A 54 -23.97 22.33 0.63
C HIS A 54 -22.47 22.30 0.42
N TYR A 55 -22.02 21.42 -0.48
CA TYR A 55 -20.62 21.12 -0.71
C TYR A 55 -20.29 21.12 -2.20
N ALA A 56 -19.11 21.64 -2.55
CA ALA A 56 -18.44 21.33 -3.80
C ALA A 56 -17.12 20.62 -3.50
N ILE A 57 -16.78 19.62 -4.32
CA ILE A 57 -15.61 18.77 -4.13
C ILE A 57 -14.85 18.68 -5.45
N ASP A 58 -13.56 19.00 -5.39
CA ASP A 58 -12.65 18.93 -6.53
C ASP A 58 -11.52 17.91 -6.25
N ASP A 59 -10.48 17.89 -7.10
CA ASP A 59 -9.37 16.93 -6.98
C ASP A 59 -8.51 17.12 -5.71
N LYS A 60 -8.69 18.23 -4.98
CA LYS A 60 -7.80 18.65 -3.89
C LYS A 60 -8.54 18.89 -2.58
N GLU A 61 -9.73 19.45 -2.63
CA GLU A 61 -10.40 19.99 -1.45
C GLU A 61 -11.93 19.87 -1.47
N ILE A 62 -12.50 20.01 -0.28
CA ILE A 62 -13.94 20.01 -0.02
C ILE A 62 -14.28 21.39 0.55
N VAL A 63 -15.21 22.10 -0.11
CA VAL A 63 -15.62 23.45 0.29
C VAL A 63 -17.10 23.44 0.63
N GLN A 64 -17.44 23.91 1.83
CA GLN A 64 -18.81 24.05 2.31
C GLN A 64 -19.32 25.48 2.08
N GLY A 65 -20.45 25.62 1.40
CA GLY A 65 -21.10 26.90 1.11
C GLY A 65 -22.38 27.16 1.90
N ILE A 66 -23.11 26.10 2.27
CA ILE A 66 -24.37 26.22 3.02
C ILE A 66 -24.28 25.39 4.31
N PRO A 67 -24.74 25.92 5.46
CA PRO A 67 -24.85 25.15 6.71
C PRO A 67 -25.75 23.92 6.55
N GLU A 68 -25.34 22.77 7.10
CA GLU A 68 -26.08 21.50 6.97
C GLU A 68 -27.44 21.47 7.68
N ASN A 69 -27.69 22.41 8.60
CA ASN A 69 -28.98 22.56 9.28
C ASN A 69 -29.97 23.44 8.48
N ARG A 70 -29.66 23.76 7.22
CA ARG A 70 -30.51 24.54 6.32
C ARG A 70 -30.63 23.86 4.96
N ASN A 71 -31.74 24.08 4.27
CA ASN A 71 -32.01 23.47 2.98
C ASN A 71 -31.12 24.05 1.87
N THR A 72 -31.10 23.40 0.70
CA THR A 72 -30.56 24.00 -0.54
C THR A 72 -31.51 23.81 -1.72
N TRP A 73 -31.32 24.60 -2.78
CA TRP A 73 -32.11 24.53 -4.02
C TRP A 73 -31.29 23.84 -5.11
N ASN A 74 -31.44 22.52 -5.21
CA ASN A 74 -30.55 21.67 -6.02
C ASN A 74 -31.28 20.54 -6.78
N ALA A 75 -32.32 19.95 -6.18
CA ALA A 75 -32.86 18.66 -6.61
C ALA A 75 -33.98 18.76 -7.65
N GLY A 76 -34.44 19.98 -7.96
CA GLY A 76 -35.46 20.23 -8.98
C GLY A 76 -36.86 19.68 -8.63
N ASP A 77 -37.13 19.37 -7.37
CA ASP A 77 -38.40 18.79 -6.90
C ASP A 77 -39.31 19.79 -6.18
N GLY A 78 -39.22 21.07 -6.56
CA GLY A 78 -40.04 22.17 -6.06
C GLY A 78 -39.66 22.67 -4.65
N GLY A 79 -40.47 23.58 -4.11
CA GLY A 79 -40.20 24.27 -2.85
C GLY A 79 -40.25 23.38 -1.59
N SER A 80 -40.94 22.24 -1.69
CA SER A 80 -41.22 21.34 -0.56
C SER A 80 -40.81 19.88 -0.83
N GLY A 81 -40.19 19.60 -1.98
CA GLY A 81 -39.74 18.26 -2.31
C GLY A 81 -38.66 17.75 -1.37
N LYS A 82 -38.60 16.43 -1.20
CA LYS A 82 -37.68 15.79 -0.24
C LYS A 82 -36.22 16.07 -0.58
N GLY A 83 -35.83 16.08 -1.85
CA GLY A 83 -34.46 16.34 -2.29
C GLY A 83 -33.98 17.71 -1.82
N ASN A 84 -34.75 18.76 -2.08
CA ASN A 84 -34.44 20.11 -1.61
C ASN A 84 -34.53 20.25 -0.08
N ARG A 85 -35.47 19.55 0.58
CA ARG A 85 -35.80 19.81 1.99
C ARG A 85 -35.13 18.88 3.01
N LYS A 86 -34.54 17.77 2.56
CA LYS A 86 -33.96 16.72 3.42
C LYS A 86 -32.59 16.21 2.93
N GLY A 87 -32.15 16.63 1.75
CA GLY A 87 -30.91 16.17 1.14
C GLY A 87 -29.70 17.05 1.43
N LEU A 88 -28.59 16.45 1.86
CA LEU A 88 -27.27 17.08 1.78
C LEU A 88 -26.75 17.00 0.35
N SER A 89 -26.92 18.09 -0.39
CA SER A 89 -26.45 18.23 -1.78
C SER A 89 -24.92 18.40 -1.88
N ILE A 90 -24.29 17.52 -2.67
CA ILE A 90 -22.84 17.47 -2.95
C ILE A 90 -22.60 17.57 -4.46
N GLU A 91 -21.87 18.60 -4.88
CA GLU A 91 -21.42 18.82 -6.26
C GLU A 91 -20.00 18.29 -6.47
N ILE A 92 -19.84 17.38 -7.44
CA ILE A 92 -18.52 16.87 -7.88
C ILE A 92 -18.05 17.70 -9.09
N CYS A 93 -16.91 18.36 -8.94
CA CYS A 93 -16.35 19.29 -9.92
C CYS A 93 -15.68 18.59 -11.11
N TYR A 94 -15.33 19.37 -12.15
CA TYR A 94 -14.64 18.93 -13.37
C TYR A 94 -15.39 17.89 -14.22
N SER A 95 -16.69 17.74 -14.01
CA SER A 95 -17.45 16.73 -14.74
C SER A 95 -17.69 17.10 -16.21
N LYS A 96 -17.49 18.36 -16.63
CA LYS A 96 -17.68 18.73 -18.05
C LYS A 96 -16.64 18.06 -18.94
N SER A 97 -15.36 18.29 -18.69
CA SER A 97 -14.27 17.68 -19.46
C SER A 97 -13.87 16.31 -18.90
N GLY A 98 -14.07 16.06 -17.61
CA GLY A 98 -13.72 14.78 -16.97
C GLY A 98 -12.21 14.63 -16.74
N GLY A 99 -11.67 13.49 -17.14
CA GLY A 99 -10.24 13.16 -17.00
C GLY A 99 -9.80 12.96 -15.55
N ASN A 100 -8.48 13.00 -15.32
CA ASN A 100 -7.88 12.70 -14.02
C ASN A 100 -8.40 13.60 -12.89
N LYS A 101 -8.67 14.88 -13.18
CA LYS A 101 -9.22 15.80 -12.18
C LYS A 101 -10.59 15.36 -11.69
N PHE A 102 -11.49 14.96 -12.58
CA PHE A 102 -12.79 14.41 -12.19
C PHE A 102 -12.64 13.10 -11.43
N ILE A 103 -11.76 12.20 -11.87
CA ILE A 103 -11.54 10.90 -11.19
C ILE A 103 -11.07 11.11 -9.75
N GLU A 104 -10.14 12.02 -9.50
CA GLU A 104 -9.67 12.33 -8.15
C GLU A 104 -10.74 13.08 -7.33
N ALA A 105 -11.51 13.99 -7.95
CA ALA A 105 -12.64 14.64 -7.31
C ALA A 105 -13.72 13.64 -6.88
N GLU A 106 -14.04 12.66 -7.72
CA GLU A 106 -15.03 11.63 -7.43
C GLU A 106 -14.56 10.66 -6.34
N LYS A 107 -13.25 10.33 -6.30
CA LYS A 107 -12.65 9.57 -5.18
C LYS A 107 -12.73 10.35 -3.87
N LEU A 108 -12.43 11.66 -3.89
CA LEU A 108 -12.54 12.50 -2.71
C LEU A 108 -13.99 12.64 -2.25
N ALA A 109 -14.94 12.77 -3.19
CA ALA A 109 -16.36 12.78 -2.91
C ALA A 109 -16.83 11.46 -2.27
N ALA A 110 -16.37 10.30 -2.78
CA ALA A 110 -16.71 9.01 -2.18
C ALA A 110 -16.23 8.90 -0.72
N LYS A 111 -15.00 9.34 -0.43
CA LYS A 111 -14.44 9.43 0.94
C LYS A 111 -15.28 10.35 1.83
N PHE A 112 -15.65 11.51 1.31
CA PHE A 112 -16.43 12.50 2.06
C PHE A 112 -17.85 12.01 2.36
N ILE A 113 -18.51 11.40 1.38
CA ILE A 113 -19.84 10.80 1.57
C ILE A 113 -19.76 9.69 2.63
N ALA A 114 -18.78 8.79 2.57
CA ALA A 114 -18.58 7.77 3.60
C ALA A 114 -18.36 8.36 5.00
N PHE A 115 -17.57 9.44 5.10
CA PHE A 115 -17.39 10.18 6.35
C PHE A 115 -18.71 10.73 6.89
N LYS A 116 -19.55 11.32 6.03
CA LYS A 116 -20.88 11.83 6.39
C LYS A 116 -21.88 10.73 6.76
N LEU A 117 -21.85 9.61 6.06
CA LEU A 117 -22.67 8.44 6.41
C LEU A 117 -22.33 7.94 7.81
N LYS A 118 -21.04 7.77 8.13
CA LYS A 118 -20.60 7.39 9.47
C LYS A 118 -20.99 8.43 10.53
N GLU A 119 -20.77 9.71 10.28
CA GLU A 119 -21.14 10.81 11.19
C GLU A 119 -22.64 10.77 11.55
N LYS A 120 -23.49 10.43 10.57
CA LYS A 120 -24.96 10.41 10.73
C LYS A 120 -25.52 9.06 11.16
N GLY A 121 -24.69 8.01 11.28
CA GLY A 121 -25.17 6.64 11.51
C GLY A 121 -25.99 6.07 10.35
N TRP A 122 -25.70 6.50 9.12
CA TRP A 122 -26.38 6.07 7.90
C TRP A 122 -25.60 5.00 7.15
N ASP A 123 -26.33 4.18 6.40
CA ASP A 123 -25.78 3.22 5.45
C ASP A 123 -25.83 3.76 4.01
N ILE A 124 -25.39 2.94 3.05
CA ILE A 124 -25.32 3.30 1.64
C ILE A 124 -26.69 3.61 1.01
N SER A 125 -27.80 3.14 1.59
CA SER A 125 -29.16 3.43 1.08
C SER A 125 -29.50 4.92 1.17
N LYS A 126 -28.76 5.69 1.97
CA LYS A 126 -28.91 7.14 2.11
C LYS A 126 -28.13 7.95 1.07
N VAL A 127 -27.53 7.30 0.07
CA VAL A 127 -26.84 7.98 -1.04
C VAL A 127 -27.73 7.95 -2.28
N MET A 128 -28.31 9.11 -2.61
CA MET A 128 -29.20 9.27 -3.75
C MET A 128 -28.54 10.16 -4.82
N LYS A 129 -29.06 10.13 -6.04
CA LYS A 129 -28.65 11.03 -7.13
C LYS A 129 -29.76 12.01 -7.45
N HIS A 130 -29.40 13.19 -7.98
CA HIS A 130 -30.38 14.19 -8.41
C HIS A 130 -31.47 13.60 -9.34
N GLN A 131 -31.08 12.69 -10.25
CA GLN A 131 -32.03 11.99 -11.13
C GLN A 131 -33.19 11.30 -10.41
N ASP A 132 -33.02 10.87 -9.16
CA ASP A 132 -34.06 10.20 -8.39
C ASP A 132 -35.23 11.14 -8.04
N PHE A 133 -35.01 12.47 -8.07
CA PHE A 133 -35.96 13.50 -7.66
C PHE A 133 -36.64 14.20 -8.85
N SER A 134 -35.88 14.60 -9.87
CA SER A 134 -36.38 15.39 -11.00
C SER A 134 -36.23 14.72 -12.36
N LYS A 135 -35.73 13.47 -12.40
CA LYS A 135 -35.37 12.74 -13.63
C LYS A 135 -34.25 13.39 -14.46
N LYS A 136 -33.72 14.55 -14.06
CA LYS A 136 -32.55 15.17 -14.69
C LYS A 136 -31.38 14.18 -14.73
N TYR A 137 -30.70 14.07 -15.87
CA TYR A 137 -29.50 13.24 -16.00
C TYR A 137 -28.31 13.85 -15.23
N CYS A 138 -28.31 13.65 -13.92
CA CYS A 138 -27.34 14.19 -12.98
C CYS A 138 -27.22 13.20 -11.79
N PRO A 139 -26.01 12.79 -11.38
CA PRO A 139 -24.67 13.24 -11.81
C PRO A 139 -24.22 12.59 -13.13
N HIS A 140 -24.19 13.36 -14.23
CA HIS A 140 -24.09 12.80 -15.58
C HIS A 140 -22.86 11.90 -15.81
N ARG A 141 -21.65 12.35 -15.44
CA ARG A 141 -20.41 11.60 -15.69
C ARG A 141 -20.26 10.42 -14.73
N THR A 142 -20.68 10.59 -13.49
CA THR A 142 -20.75 9.47 -12.53
C THR A 142 -21.74 8.41 -13.01
N LEU A 143 -22.86 8.81 -13.64
CA LEU A 143 -23.81 7.89 -14.26
C LEU A 143 -23.19 7.19 -15.49
N ASP A 144 -22.50 7.92 -16.37
CA ASP A 144 -21.78 7.36 -17.52
C ASP A 144 -20.76 6.28 -17.12
N MET A 145 -20.10 6.45 -15.97
CA MET A 145 -19.13 5.50 -15.40
C MET A 145 -19.78 4.38 -14.56
N GLY A 146 -21.10 4.41 -14.39
CA GLY A 146 -21.88 3.45 -13.60
C GLY A 146 -22.13 3.89 -12.16
N TRP A 147 -23.41 4.16 -11.84
CA TRP A 147 -23.84 4.54 -10.49
C TRP A 147 -23.48 3.50 -9.42
N GLN A 148 -23.69 2.21 -9.71
CA GLN A 148 -23.34 1.15 -8.76
C GLN A 148 -21.83 1.10 -8.48
N ARG A 149 -20.99 1.41 -9.48
CA ARG A 149 -19.53 1.50 -9.29
C ARG A 149 -19.19 2.65 -8.34
N PHE A 150 -19.88 3.79 -8.41
CA PHE A 150 -19.72 4.87 -7.45
C PHE A 150 -20.19 4.49 -6.03
N LEU A 151 -21.36 3.87 -5.89
CA LEU A 151 -21.84 3.36 -4.59
C LEU A 151 -20.87 2.37 -3.97
N ASN A 152 -20.24 1.50 -4.77
CA ASN A 152 -19.22 0.56 -4.29
C ASN A 152 -17.97 1.27 -3.75
N MET A 153 -17.58 2.40 -4.35
CA MET A 153 -16.48 3.23 -3.82
C MET A 153 -16.83 3.82 -2.45
N VAL A 154 -18.03 4.40 -2.32
CA VAL A 154 -18.52 4.94 -1.06
C VAL A 154 -18.61 3.84 0.00
N GLN A 155 -19.17 2.68 -0.34
CA GLN A 155 -19.29 1.54 0.57
C GLN A 155 -17.92 1.02 1.02
N SER A 156 -16.93 0.99 0.12
CA SER A 156 -15.55 0.61 0.47
C SER A 156 -14.96 1.56 1.51
N GLU A 157 -15.09 2.87 1.30
CA GLU A 157 -14.63 3.89 2.26
C GLU A 157 -15.41 3.81 3.59
N LEU A 158 -16.72 3.59 3.55
CA LEU A 158 -17.55 3.42 4.74
C LEU A 158 -17.13 2.17 5.53
N ASN A 159 -16.85 1.06 4.85
CA ASN A 159 -16.33 -0.17 5.47
C ASN A 159 -14.97 0.08 6.13
N LEU A 160 -14.08 0.86 5.50
CA LEU A 160 -12.80 1.25 6.10
C LEU A 160 -12.99 2.06 7.38
N LEU A 161 -13.98 2.96 7.39
CA LEU A 161 -14.32 3.73 8.58
C LEU A 161 -15.01 2.89 9.66
N ASN A 162 -15.82 1.89 9.30
CA ASN A 162 -16.58 1.06 10.24
C ASN A 162 -15.79 -0.13 10.78
N LYS A 163 -14.63 -0.46 10.19
CA LYS A 163 -13.69 -1.39 10.82
C LYS A 163 -13.34 -0.84 12.22
N PRO A 164 -13.43 -1.67 13.28
CA PRO A 164 -12.90 -1.30 14.58
C PRO A 164 -11.47 -0.82 14.39
N SER A 165 -11.14 0.34 14.92
CA SER A 165 -9.81 0.90 14.75
C SER A 165 -8.78 -0.03 15.39
N THR A 166 -8.16 -0.88 14.61
CA THR A 166 -6.75 -1.18 14.84
C THR A 166 -5.98 0.05 14.37
N GLY A 167 -5.95 1.07 15.24
CA GLY A 167 -5.14 2.30 15.22
C GLY A 167 -4.67 2.87 13.88
N SER A 168 -5.16 4.07 13.52
CA SER A 168 -4.58 4.89 12.46
C SER A 168 -3.22 5.46 12.88
N SER A 169 -2.16 5.05 12.18
CA SER A 169 -0.94 5.80 11.88
C SER A 169 -0.27 6.62 13.01
N THR A 170 0.47 5.94 13.88
CA THR A 170 1.79 6.38 14.32
C THR A 170 2.75 5.22 14.05
N GLU A 171 3.45 5.31 12.91
CA GLU A 171 4.24 4.23 12.29
C GLU A 171 3.45 2.93 12.01
N LYS A 172 3.57 2.40 10.80
CA LYS A 172 2.98 1.09 10.48
C LYS A 172 3.72 0.04 11.31
N ILE A 173 3.21 -0.30 12.51
CA ILE A 173 3.79 -1.32 13.37
C ILE A 173 3.80 -2.63 12.57
N LEU A 174 5.01 -3.12 12.30
CA LEU A 174 5.22 -4.43 11.70
C LEU A 174 5.45 -5.45 12.81
N TYR A 175 4.63 -6.49 12.83
CA TYR A 175 4.85 -7.70 13.61
C TYR A 175 5.92 -8.53 12.90
N ARG A 176 7.12 -8.59 13.48
CA ARG A 176 8.28 -9.27 12.95
C ARG A 176 8.42 -10.62 13.62
N VAL A 177 8.37 -11.68 12.82
CA VAL A 177 8.50 -13.05 13.32
C VAL A 177 9.98 -13.39 13.33
N GLN A 178 10.51 -13.70 14.51
CA GLN A 178 11.92 -13.97 14.74
C GLN A 178 12.09 -15.39 15.27
N THR A 179 13.18 -16.02 14.89
CA THR A 179 13.47 -17.41 15.26
C THR A 179 14.83 -17.55 15.95
N GLY A 180 15.32 -16.53 16.64
CA GLY A 180 16.55 -16.56 17.43
C GLY A 180 17.23 -15.20 17.52
N ALA A 181 17.96 -14.95 18.60
CA ALA A 181 18.74 -13.74 18.83
C ALA A 181 20.11 -14.13 19.42
N PHE A 182 21.21 -13.68 18.80
CA PHE A 182 22.56 -14.09 19.16
C PHE A 182 23.50 -12.90 19.28
N SER A 183 24.38 -12.91 20.28
CA SER A 183 25.49 -11.95 20.37
C SER A 183 26.58 -12.20 19.31
N LYS A 184 26.75 -13.46 18.87
CA LYS A 184 27.70 -13.86 17.83
C LYS A 184 27.01 -14.04 16.48
N LYS A 185 27.46 -13.30 15.45
CA LYS A 185 26.94 -13.38 14.08
C LYS A 185 26.98 -14.80 13.51
N SER A 186 28.03 -15.58 13.79
CA SER A 186 28.19 -16.95 13.31
C SER A 186 27.05 -17.89 13.74
N ASN A 187 26.51 -17.69 14.94
CA ASN A 187 25.38 -18.48 15.43
C ASN A 187 24.07 -18.11 14.71
N ALA A 188 23.89 -16.82 14.42
CA ALA A 188 22.76 -16.34 13.62
C ALA A 188 22.84 -16.83 12.16
N ASP A 189 24.04 -16.81 11.56
CA ASP A 189 24.28 -17.35 10.20
C ASP A 189 23.93 -18.84 10.13
N ALA A 190 24.35 -19.64 11.13
CA ALA A 190 24.04 -21.07 11.19
C ALA A 190 22.53 -21.34 11.30
N LEU A 191 21.81 -20.55 12.09
CA LEU A 191 20.37 -20.69 12.22
C LEU A 191 19.61 -20.20 10.99
N LEU A 192 20.05 -19.10 10.39
CA LEU A 192 19.51 -18.60 9.12
C LEU A 192 19.63 -19.67 8.03
N ALA A 193 20.76 -20.38 7.94
CA ALA A 193 20.92 -21.49 7.01
C ALA A 193 19.94 -22.65 7.28
N LYS A 194 19.72 -23.02 8.54
CA LYS A 194 18.74 -24.06 8.91
C LYS A 194 17.31 -23.66 8.55
N VAL A 195 16.94 -22.40 8.79
CA VAL A 195 15.59 -21.88 8.51
C VAL A 195 15.36 -21.80 6.99
N LYS A 196 16.36 -21.38 6.21
CA LYS A 196 16.30 -21.46 4.73
C LYS A 196 16.16 -22.90 4.23
N ALA A 197 16.94 -23.83 4.78
CA ALA A 197 16.87 -25.25 4.41
C ALA A 197 15.50 -25.87 4.75
N ALA A 198 14.83 -25.37 5.79
CA ALA A 198 13.46 -25.76 6.14
C ALA A 198 12.38 -25.12 5.23
N GLY A 199 12.78 -24.33 4.23
CA GLY A 199 11.89 -23.75 3.21
C GLY A 199 11.30 -22.39 3.56
N PHE A 200 11.87 -21.66 4.52
CA PHE A 200 11.38 -20.34 4.91
C PHE A 200 12.29 -19.23 4.40
N ASP A 201 11.68 -18.19 3.81
CA ASP A 201 12.37 -16.96 3.48
C ASP A 201 12.78 -16.24 4.76
N THR A 202 14.09 -16.04 4.94
CA THR A 202 14.65 -15.45 6.15
C THR A 202 15.82 -14.52 5.86
N TYR A 203 15.95 -13.50 6.70
CA TYR A 203 17.02 -12.53 6.69
C TYR A 203 17.47 -12.20 8.12
N MET A 204 18.67 -11.65 8.24
CA MET A 204 19.25 -11.26 9.52
C MET A 204 19.06 -9.76 9.75
N VAL A 205 18.68 -9.40 10.97
CA VAL A 205 18.60 -8.00 11.41
C VAL A 205 19.44 -7.83 12.67
N GLN A 206 20.02 -6.65 12.89
CA GLN A 206 20.71 -6.32 14.13
C GLN A 206 19.82 -5.42 14.98
N SER A 207 19.58 -5.79 16.24
CA SER A 207 18.85 -4.92 17.17
C SER A 207 19.70 -3.75 17.63
N LYS A 208 19.05 -2.74 18.23
CA LYS A 208 19.74 -1.60 18.87
C LYS A 208 20.77 -2.05 19.91
N ASP A 209 20.50 -3.16 20.60
CA ASP A 209 21.39 -3.76 21.60
C ASP A 209 22.50 -4.65 20.99
N GLY A 210 22.69 -4.60 19.66
CA GLY A 210 23.77 -5.30 18.97
C GLY A 210 23.56 -6.79 18.70
N LEU A 211 22.39 -7.36 19.04
CA LEU A 211 22.09 -8.77 18.80
C LEU A 211 21.73 -9.04 17.34
N TYR A 212 22.27 -10.13 16.79
CA TYR A 212 21.91 -10.66 15.48
C TYR A 212 20.66 -11.53 15.60
N LYS A 213 19.53 -11.05 15.05
CA LYS A 213 18.24 -11.71 15.08
C LYS A 213 17.91 -12.32 13.71
N VAL A 214 17.46 -13.57 13.70
CA VAL A 214 17.01 -14.26 12.47
C VAL A 214 15.52 -14.01 12.29
N GLN A 215 15.13 -13.32 11.24
CA GLN A 215 13.75 -12.89 10.99
C GLN A 215 13.15 -13.60 9.78
N VAL A 216 11.88 -14.00 9.91
CA VAL A 216 11.08 -14.76 8.93
C VAL A 216 9.80 -13.98 8.63
N GLY A 217 9.98 -12.82 7.99
CA GLY A 217 8.89 -11.94 7.59
C GLY A 217 8.60 -10.78 8.54
N ALA A 218 7.91 -9.78 8.01
CA ALA A 218 7.40 -8.62 8.72
C ALA A 218 5.98 -8.34 8.24
N TYR A 219 5.00 -8.40 9.14
CA TYR A 219 3.59 -8.38 8.79
C TYR A 219 2.91 -7.16 9.40
N SER A 220 2.10 -6.45 8.62
CA SER A 220 1.26 -5.36 9.15
C SER A 220 0.01 -5.86 9.88
N VAL A 221 -0.23 -7.18 9.89
CA VAL A 221 -1.39 -7.82 10.54
C VAL A 221 -0.87 -8.92 11.45
N LYS A 222 -1.16 -8.84 12.75
CA LYS A 222 -0.67 -9.78 13.77
C LYS A 222 -1.06 -11.23 13.45
N SER A 223 -2.28 -11.47 12.96
CA SER A 223 -2.74 -12.82 12.58
C SER A 223 -1.85 -13.48 11.51
N ASN A 224 -1.25 -12.71 10.60
CA ASN A 224 -0.35 -13.25 9.59
C ASN A 224 1.01 -13.62 10.21
N ALA A 225 1.49 -12.82 11.17
CA ALA A 225 2.67 -13.16 11.96
C ALA A 225 2.43 -14.40 12.83
N ASP A 226 1.26 -14.52 13.45
CA ASP A 226 0.85 -15.68 14.25
C ASP A 226 0.79 -16.95 13.38
N ALA A 227 0.27 -16.86 12.16
CA ALA A 227 0.26 -17.96 11.20
C ALA A 227 1.67 -18.41 10.80
N MET A 228 2.59 -17.48 10.52
CA MET A 228 3.99 -17.81 10.23
C MET A 228 4.69 -18.41 11.46
N ALA A 229 4.42 -17.88 12.65
CA ALA A 229 4.95 -18.41 13.89
C ALA A 229 4.49 -19.85 14.14
N LYS A 230 3.23 -20.17 13.85
CA LYS A 230 2.71 -21.55 13.93
C LYS A 230 3.44 -22.48 12.96
N LYS A 231 3.72 -22.05 11.72
CA LYS A 231 4.48 -22.83 10.73
C LYS A 231 5.90 -23.11 11.19
N LEU A 232 6.60 -22.12 11.73
CA LEU A 232 7.96 -22.29 12.27
C LEU A 232 8.00 -23.19 13.50
N LYS A 233 7.06 -23.02 14.45
CA LYS A 233 6.93 -23.90 15.62
C LYS A 233 6.67 -25.35 15.21
N ALA A 234 5.81 -25.58 14.22
CA ALA A 234 5.55 -26.93 13.69
C ALA A 234 6.79 -27.57 13.05
N LYS A 235 7.78 -26.77 12.65
CA LYS A 235 9.09 -27.24 12.15
C LYS A 235 10.17 -27.29 13.25
N GLY A 236 9.79 -27.13 14.51
CA GLY A 236 10.68 -27.25 15.67
C GLY A 236 11.50 -26.00 15.99
N PHE A 237 11.17 -24.85 15.40
CA PHE A 237 11.88 -23.61 15.68
C PHE A 237 11.27 -22.85 16.88
N ASN A 238 12.13 -22.25 17.70
CA ASN A 238 11.70 -21.29 18.72
C ASN A 238 11.30 -19.98 18.05
N VAL A 239 10.13 -19.43 18.38
CA VAL A 239 9.59 -18.24 17.70
C VAL A 239 9.18 -17.15 18.66
N TYR A 240 9.56 -15.92 18.32
CA TYR A 240 9.19 -14.69 19.01
C TYR A 240 8.58 -13.70 18.01
N ILE A 241 7.50 -13.02 18.39
CA ILE A 241 6.91 -11.94 17.60
C ILE A 241 7.21 -10.63 18.31
N THR A 242 7.90 -9.71 17.62
CA THR A 242 8.25 -8.39 18.15
C THR A 242 7.78 -7.27 17.21
N THR A 243 7.58 -6.09 17.77
CA THR A 243 7.33 -4.85 17.04
C THR A 243 8.60 -4.02 16.84
N GLU A 244 9.69 -4.35 17.53
CA GLU A 244 10.99 -3.69 17.41
C GLU A 244 11.56 -3.86 16.00
N SER A 245 12.08 -2.78 15.42
CA SER A 245 12.87 -2.84 14.20
C SER A 245 14.32 -3.19 14.49
N GLY A 246 14.98 -3.79 13.51
CA GLY A 246 16.44 -3.92 13.48
C GLY A 246 16.94 -3.47 12.11
N SER A 247 18.20 -3.04 12.05
CA SER A 247 18.82 -2.70 10.78
C SER A 247 19.08 -4.00 10.00
N PRO A 248 18.72 -4.08 8.71
CA PRO A 248 19.08 -5.23 7.89
C PRO A 248 20.58 -5.44 7.97
N VAL A 249 21.00 -6.61 8.47
CA VAL A 249 22.38 -7.03 8.29
C VAL A 249 22.39 -7.60 6.90
N THR A 250 22.94 -6.84 5.94
CA THR A 250 23.26 -7.38 4.63
C THR A 250 24.03 -8.66 4.90
N SER A 251 23.45 -9.78 4.47
CA SER A 251 24.16 -11.03 4.53
C SER A 251 25.45 -10.78 3.75
N SER A 252 26.59 -10.72 4.43
CA SER A 252 27.83 -11.10 3.76
C SER A 252 27.50 -12.42 3.07
N PRO A 253 27.74 -12.55 1.76
CA PRO A 253 27.56 -13.81 1.09
C PRO A 253 28.21 -14.88 1.96
N ALA A 254 27.49 -15.98 2.22
CA ALA A 254 27.97 -17.13 2.98
C ALA A 254 29.48 -17.25 2.77
N PRO A 255 30.31 -17.29 3.84
CA PRO A 255 31.74 -17.02 3.76
C PRO A 255 32.27 -17.65 2.48
N LYS A 256 32.54 -16.81 1.47
CA LYS A 256 32.85 -17.26 0.11
C LYS A 256 33.96 -18.27 0.32
N LYS A 257 33.69 -19.56 0.13
CA LYS A 257 34.63 -20.61 0.58
C LYS A 257 35.98 -20.24 0.01
N THR A 258 36.88 -19.76 0.88
CA THR A 258 38.10 -19.11 0.40
C THR A 258 39.00 -20.21 -0.09
N LEU A 259 39.35 -20.14 -1.37
CA LEU A 259 40.27 -21.09 -1.97
C LEU A 259 41.61 -21.03 -1.24
N LYS A 260 41.95 -22.11 -0.55
CA LYS A 260 43.24 -22.35 0.11
C LYS A 260 43.80 -23.70 -0.28
N VAL A 261 45.10 -23.92 -0.08
CA VAL A 261 45.70 -25.26 -0.22
C VAL A 261 44.94 -26.25 0.67
N GLY A 262 44.59 -27.42 0.10
CA GLY A 262 43.73 -28.43 0.71
C GLY A 262 42.22 -28.26 0.47
N SER A 263 41.77 -27.18 -0.18
CA SER A 263 40.35 -27.02 -0.52
C SER A 263 39.90 -28.04 -1.56
N LYS A 264 38.65 -28.47 -1.50
CA LYS A 264 38.03 -29.28 -2.56
C LYS A 264 37.41 -28.38 -3.62
N VAL A 265 37.68 -28.63 -4.89
CA VAL A 265 37.23 -27.80 -6.02
C VAL A 265 36.73 -28.63 -7.19
N LYS A 266 35.80 -28.06 -7.95
CA LYS A 266 35.44 -28.50 -9.31
C LYS A 266 35.90 -27.47 -10.33
N VAL A 267 36.24 -27.94 -11.52
CA VAL A 267 36.59 -27.08 -12.66
C VAL A 267 35.31 -26.66 -13.40
N LYS A 268 35.18 -25.37 -13.72
CA LYS A 268 34.04 -24.87 -14.51
C LYS A 268 34.06 -25.51 -15.92
N PRO A 269 32.89 -25.88 -16.48
CA PRO A 269 32.81 -26.36 -17.86
C PRO A 269 33.48 -25.41 -18.85
N GLY A 270 34.25 -25.94 -19.79
CA GLY A 270 34.96 -25.16 -20.82
C GLY A 270 36.21 -24.43 -20.33
N ALA A 271 36.55 -24.52 -19.03
CA ALA A 271 37.80 -23.98 -18.54
C ALA A 271 39.01 -24.65 -19.20
N LYS A 272 40.05 -23.86 -19.43
CA LYS A 272 41.33 -24.29 -19.98
C LYS A 272 42.36 -24.49 -18.87
N THR A 273 43.46 -25.15 -19.20
CA THR A 273 44.66 -25.10 -18.37
C THR A 273 45.10 -23.64 -18.19
N TYR A 274 45.95 -23.40 -17.19
CA TYR A 274 46.50 -22.08 -16.91
C TYR A 274 47.26 -21.47 -18.11
N THR A 275 47.79 -22.30 -19.00
CA THR A 275 48.49 -21.88 -20.22
C THR A 275 47.60 -21.90 -21.47
N GLY A 276 46.29 -22.12 -21.32
CA GLY A 276 45.33 -22.08 -22.44
C GLY A 276 45.13 -23.41 -23.18
N GLY A 277 45.63 -24.52 -22.67
CA GLY A 277 45.40 -25.86 -23.21
C GLY A 277 44.02 -26.43 -22.86
N ASN A 278 43.53 -27.39 -23.64
CA ASN A 278 42.28 -28.08 -23.36
C ASN A 278 42.43 -29.10 -22.22
N LEU A 279 41.34 -29.37 -21.51
CA LEU A 279 41.28 -30.40 -20.47
C LEU A 279 40.43 -31.58 -20.96
N SER A 280 40.80 -32.78 -20.55
CA SER A 280 39.96 -33.97 -20.76
C SER A 280 38.60 -33.80 -20.08
N SER A 281 37.55 -34.32 -20.70
CA SER A 281 36.15 -34.14 -20.26
C SER A 281 35.89 -34.56 -18.80
N PHE A 282 36.59 -35.59 -18.31
CA PHE A 282 36.46 -36.06 -16.92
C PHE A 282 36.85 -35.00 -15.87
N VAL A 283 37.67 -34.02 -16.25
CA VAL A 283 38.16 -32.97 -15.35
C VAL A 283 37.02 -32.07 -14.87
N TYR A 284 36.01 -31.83 -15.70
CA TYR A 284 34.87 -30.97 -15.33
C TYR A 284 33.90 -31.64 -14.35
N ASN A 285 33.87 -32.98 -14.33
CA ASN A 285 32.93 -33.77 -13.54
C ASN A 285 33.54 -34.30 -12.22
N THR A 286 34.80 -34.00 -11.97
CA THR A 286 35.56 -34.53 -10.84
C THR A 286 35.82 -33.46 -9.77
N VAL A 287 35.77 -33.85 -8.49
CA VAL A 287 36.23 -33.02 -7.37
C VAL A 287 37.71 -33.30 -7.11
N TYR A 288 38.51 -32.24 -7.02
CA TYR A 288 39.95 -32.29 -6.78
C TYR A 288 40.34 -31.57 -5.50
N ASP A 289 41.48 -31.93 -4.94
CA ASP A 289 42.14 -31.17 -3.88
C ASP A 289 43.04 -30.09 -4.49
N VAL A 290 43.06 -28.91 -3.88
CA VAL A 290 44.01 -27.85 -4.22
C VAL A 290 45.37 -28.19 -3.62
N ILE A 291 46.37 -28.42 -4.47
CA ILE A 291 47.73 -28.76 -4.06
C ILE A 291 48.57 -27.50 -3.84
N GLN A 292 48.43 -26.50 -4.72
CA GLN A 292 49.23 -25.29 -4.67
C GLN A 292 48.44 -24.09 -5.18
N ILE A 293 48.70 -22.91 -4.62
CA ILE A 293 48.20 -21.63 -5.11
C ILE A 293 49.41 -20.69 -5.26
N SER A 294 49.57 -20.08 -6.43
CA SER A 294 50.55 -19.02 -6.67
C SER A 294 49.88 -17.94 -7.54
N GLY A 295 49.57 -16.80 -6.92
CA GLY A 295 48.76 -15.75 -7.55
C GLY A 295 47.42 -16.30 -8.09
N ASN A 296 47.24 -16.20 -9.42
CA ASN A 296 46.06 -16.70 -10.13
C ASN A 296 46.19 -18.15 -10.63
N ARG A 297 47.35 -18.80 -10.45
CA ARG A 297 47.59 -20.19 -10.84
C ARG A 297 47.26 -21.12 -9.68
N VAL A 298 46.38 -22.08 -9.92
CA VAL A 298 45.97 -23.08 -8.93
C VAL A 298 46.25 -24.47 -9.46
N VAL A 299 47.03 -25.26 -8.72
CA VAL A 299 47.31 -26.66 -9.05
C VAL A 299 46.32 -27.54 -8.32
N ILE A 300 45.60 -28.37 -9.07
CA ILE A 300 44.59 -29.30 -8.56
C ILE A 300 45.02 -30.74 -8.80
N GLY A 301 44.58 -31.65 -7.93
CA GLY A 301 44.96 -33.05 -8.02
C GLY A 301 44.15 -33.99 -7.13
N LYS A 302 44.40 -35.29 -7.23
CA LYS A 302 43.86 -36.30 -6.30
C LYS A 302 45.02 -36.94 -5.55
N VAL A 303 44.89 -37.08 -4.24
CA VAL A 303 45.88 -37.80 -3.41
C VAL A 303 47.30 -37.29 -3.68
N LYS A 304 47.46 -35.95 -3.75
CA LYS A 304 48.71 -35.22 -4.06
C LYS A 304 49.29 -35.43 -5.48
N ALA A 305 48.72 -36.26 -6.33
CA ALA A 305 49.08 -36.34 -7.75
C ALA A 305 48.48 -35.16 -8.52
N VAL A 306 49.32 -34.41 -9.27
CA VAL A 306 48.90 -33.23 -10.03
C VAL A 306 48.07 -33.64 -11.25
N THR A 307 46.87 -33.08 -11.37
CA THR A 307 46.00 -33.25 -12.55
C THR A 307 46.18 -32.11 -13.54
N ALA A 308 46.09 -30.87 -13.07
CA ALA A 308 46.16 -29.68 -13.93
C ALA A 308 46.49 -28.42 -13.14
N ALA A 309 47.03 -27.42 -13.82
CA ALA A 309 47.06 -26.04 -13.35
C ALA A 309 45.92 -25.26 -14.03
N ILE A 310 45.12 -24.54 -13.26
CA ILE A 310 43.91 -23.84 -13.72
C ILE A 310 43.93 -22.40 -13.19
N HIS A 311 43.33 -21.47 -13.94
CA HIS A 311 43.08 -20.12 -13.41
C HIS A 311 42.12 -20.17 -12.22
N LYS A 312 42.45 -19.44 -11.16
CA LYS A 312 41.68 -19.35 -9.92
C LYS A 312 40.18 -19.09 -10.15
N ASP A 313 39.85 -18.24 -11.12
CA ASP A 313 38.47 -17.85 -11.43
C ASP A 313 37.66 -18.96 -12.11
N ASN A 314 38.33 -20.02 -12.59
CA ASN A 314 37.71 -21.18 -13.22
C ASN A 314 37.44 -22.34 -12.24
N LEU A 315 37.61 -22.11 -10.94
CA LEU A 315 37.38 -23.11 -9.91
C LEU A 315 36.17 -22.77 -9.04
N LEU A 316 35.40 -23.81 -8.72
CA LEU A 316 34.25 -23.76 -7.84
C LEU A 316 34.58 -24.53 -6.55
N VAL A 317 34.77 -23.81 -5.44
CA VAL A 317 35.07 -24.41 -4.14
C VAL A 317 33.84 -25.16 -3.63
N GLN A 318 34.02 -26.45 -3.30
CA GLN A 318 32.95 -27.38 -2.93
C GLN A 318 32.64 -27.36 -1.44
#